data_AF-W4JN53-F1
#
_entry.id   AF-W4JN53-F1
#
_cell.length_a   1.000
_cell.length_b   1.000
_cell.length_c   1.000
_cell.angle_alpha   90.00
_cell.angle_beta   90.00
_cell.angle_gamma   90.00
#
_symmetry.space_group_name_H-M   'P 1'
#
loop_
_entity.id
_entity.type
_entity.pdbx_description
1 polymer ?
#
loop_
_entity_poly.entity_id
_entity_poly.type
_entity_poly.pdbx_seq_one_letter_code
_entity_poly.pdbx_strand_id
1 'polypeptide(L)'
;MAEESDDSTREEVFMESTNALWTLERKVQWNALAPISKLPQEVLLQIFSYHRYGIPRHSFFPTWISITHVCRLFRSISLNCPSLWNNIVLSSSEWTQVMLARAGMVPLEIDTRSLNFQEHTQRQNLCIVLSHLLRIRILSLIGVPAISRDVLAALIAHPAPLLESFTHSTEKEEFTMILPDDIFQGGQVPRLKELSLIGCNFSWTSPLFRDSLTSLSLRCGNEMALPSMFN
;
A
#
# COMPACT_ATOMS: atom_id res chain seq x y z
N MET A 1 -37.30 29.97 -35.58
CA MET A 1 -36.66 30.66 -34.44
C MET A 1 -36.16 29.71 -33.33
N ALA A 2 -36.62 28.45 -33.25
CA ALA A 2 -36.05 27.46 -32.32
C ALA A 2 -34.89 26.63 -32.90
N GLU A 3 -34.77 26.51 -34.24
CA GLU A 3 -33.72 25.71 -34.90
C GLU A 3 -32.35 26.43 -35.00
N GLU A 4 -32.32 27.76 -35.18
CA GLU A 4 -31.05 28.52 -35.20
C GLU A 4 -30.34 28.55 -33.84
N SER A 5 -31.10 28.37 -32.76
CA SER A 5 -30.57 28.31 -31.40
C SER A 5 -29.81 27.01 -31.12
N ASP A 6 -30.27 25.87 -31.64
CA ASP A 6 -29.62 24.56 -31.43
C ASP A 6 -28.34 24.41 -32.27
N ASP A 7 -28.32 25.01 -33.47
CA ASP A 7 -27.16 24.96 -34.38
C ASP A 7 -25.99 25.83 -33.89
N SER A 8 -26.28 27.05 -33.43
CA SER A 8 -25.29 27.95 -32.82
C SER A 8 -24.63 27.32 -31.57
N THR A 9 -25.41 26.59 -30.77
CA THR A 9 -24.89 25.93 -29.56
C THR A 9 -23.99 24.74 -29.91
N ARG A 10 -24.27 24.03 -31.01
CA ARG A 10 -23.42 22.93 -31.50
C ARG A 10 -22.11 23.41 -32.09
N GLU A 11 -22.13 24.53 -32.83
CA GLU A 11 -20.93 25.15 -33.37
C GLU A 11 -20.01 25.69 -32.27
N GLU A 12 -20.56 26.30 -31.23
CA GLU A 12 -19.80 26.75 -30.05
C GLU A 12 -19.13 25.58 -29.32
N VAL A 13 -19.87 24.50 -29.04
CA VAL A 13 -19.31 23.29 -28.39
C VAL A 13 -18.22 22.63 -29.25
N PHE A 14 -18.38 22.63 -30.58
CA PHE A 14 -17.37 22.11 -31.51
C PHE A 14 -16.11 22.98 -31.54
N MET A 15 -16.25 24.30 -31.53
CA MET A 15 -15.13 25.25 -31.50
C MET A 15 -14.38 25.25 -30.16
N GLU A 16 -15.08 25.10 -29.04
CA GLU A 16 -14.44 24.90 -27.73
C GLU A 16 -13.67 23.57 -27.68
N SER A 17 -14.26 22.50 -28.21
CA SER A 17 -13.64 21.17 -28.27
C SER A 17 -12.37 21.18 -29.13
N THR A 18 -12.41 21.83 -30.29
CA THR A 18 -11.22 21.96 -31.16
C THR A 18 -10.15 22.81 -30.48
N ASN A 19 -10.46 23.99 -29.95
CA ASN A 19 -9.47 24.82 -29.23
C ASN A 19 -8.82 24.08 -28.04
N ALA A 20 -9.59 23.28 -27.30
CA ALA A 20 -9.06 22.43 -26.24
C ALA A 20 -8.09 21.35 -26.77
N LEU A 21 -8.39 20.73 -27.91
CA LEU A 21 -7.50 19.76 -28.56
C LEU A 21 -6.19 20.41 -29.04
N TRP A 22 -6.27 21.55 -29.73
CA TRP A 22 -5.10 22.28 -30.24
C TRP A 22 -4.16 22.76 -29.12
N THR A 23 -4.71 23.26 -28.01
CA THR A 23 -3.91 23.67 -26.85
C THR A 23 -3.24 22.48 -26.16
N LEU A 24 -3.91 21.33 -26.13
CA LEU A 24 -3.37 20.10 -25.53
C LEU A 24 -2.24 19.50 -26.37
N GLU A 25 -2.38 19.45 -27.70
CA GLU A 25 -1.32 19.01 -28.62
C GLU A 25 -0.06 19.87 -28.51
N ARG A 26 -0.22 21.19 -28.43
CA ARG A 26 0.90 22.12 -28.25
C ARG A 26 1.66 21.87 -26.95
N LYS A 27 0.94 21.66 -25.84
CA LYS A 27 1.54 21.31 -24.54
C LYS A 27 2.31 19.99 -24.60
N VAL A 28 1.81 19.01 -25.33
CA VAL A 28 2.51 17.72 -25.53
C VAL A 28 3.83 17.92 -26.28
N GLN A 29 3.81 18.67 -27.38
CA GLN A 29 5.02 18.96 -28.15
C GLN A 29 6.07 19.72 -27.32
N TRP A 30 5.64 20.73 -26.56
CA TRP A 30 6.53 21.49 -25.68
C TRP A 30 7.14 20.62 -24.58
N ASN A 31 6.34 19.76 -23.96
CA ASN A 31 6.83 18.82 -22.96
C ASN A 31 7.83 17.82 -23.55
N ALA A 32 7.67 17.40 -24.81
CA ALA A 32 8.62 16.52 -25.49
C ALA A 32 10.00 17.17 -25.73
N LEU A 33 10.06 18.51 -25.81
CA LEU A 33 11.32 19.25 -25.95
C LEU A 33 12.06 19.43 -24.63
N ALA A 34 11.38 19.27 -23.49
CA ALA A 34 11.99 19.41 -22.17
C ALA A 34 13.11 18.36 -21.97
N PRO A 35 14.27 18.73 -21.37
CA PRO A 35 15.39 17.81 -21.15
C PRO A 35 15.00 16.53 -20.41
N ILE A 36 14.09 16.64 -19.44
CA ILE A 36 13.61 15.51 -18.64
C ILE A 36 12.84 14.46 -19.47
N SER A 37 12.16 14.90 -20.53
CA SER A 37 11.40 14.00 -21.41
C SER A 37 12.28 13.22 -22.39
N LYS A 38 13.57 13.57 -22.48
CA LYS A 38 14.58 12.85 -23.28
C LYS A 38 15.30 11.76 -22.49
N LEU A 39 15.07 11.68 -21.18
CA LEU A 39 15.66 10.63 -20.35
C LEU A 39 15.05 9.27 -20.70
N PRO A 40 15.83 8.18 -20.62
CA PRO A 40 15.29 6.83 -20.70
C PRO A 40 14.23 6.58 -19.64
N GLN A 41 13.26 5.72 -19.97
CA GLN A 41 12.15 5.39 -19.08
C GLN A 41 12.64 4.84 -17.73
N GLU A 42 13.71 4.06 -17.74
CA GLU A 42 14.31 3.45 -16.54
C GLU A 42 14.80 4.52 -15.56
N VAL A 43 15.41 5.60 -16.08
CA VAL A 43 15.89 6.72 -15.27
C VAL A 43 14.72 7.50 -14.68
N LEU A 44 13.68 7.74 -15.48
CA LEU A 44 12.45 8.37 -15.00
C LEU A 44 11.79 7.54 -13.89
N LEU A 45 11.72 6.22 -14.05
CA LEU A 45 11.19 5.33 -13.03
C LEU A 45 12.00 5.32 -11.74
N GLN A 46 13.34 5.36 -11.84
CA GLN A 46 14.18 5.55 -10.65
C GLN A 46 13.89 6.88 -9.95
N ILE A 47 13.77 7.98 -10.69
CA ILE A 47 13.39 9.29 -10.14
C ILE A 47 12.00 9.22 -9.46
N PHE A 48 11.03 8.58 -10.10
CA PHE A 48 9.68 8.42 -9.55
C PHE A 48 9.70 7.57 -8.28
N SER A 49 10.58 6.57 -8.20
CA SER A 49 10.75 5.76 -6.99
C SER A 49 11.22 6.59 -5.78
N TYR A 50 11.95 7.69 -5.98
CA TYR A 50 12.35 8.56 -4.86
C TYR A 50 11.19 9.34 -4.25
N HIS A 51 10.13 9.64 -5.01
CA HIS A 51 8.92 10.26 -4.47
C HIS A 51 8.19 9.36 -3.46
N ARG A 52 8.48 8.05 -3.49
CA ARG A 52 8.03 7.07 -2.50
C ARG A 52 8.68 7.28 -1.13
N TYR A 53 9.97 7.59 -1.10
CA TYR A 53 10.77 7.61 0.13
C TYR A 53 10.73 8.95 0.87
N GLY A 54 10.39 10.04 0.17
CA GLY A 54 10.52 11.40 0.70
C GLY A 54 9.39 11.90 1.60
N ILE A 55 8.35 11.11 1.90
CA ILE A 55 7.10 11.66 2.46
C ILE A 55 6.68 10.93 3.73
N PRO A 56 6.26 11.66 4.79
CA PRO A 56 5.74 11.07 6.01
C PRO A 56 4.60 10.12 5.66
N ARG A 57 4.67 8.94 6.27
CA ARG A 57 3.77 7.79 6.08
C ARG A 57 2.29 8.05 6.48
N HIS A 58 1.88 9.31 6.59
CA HIS A 58 0.55 9.81 6.96
C HIS A 58 -0.18 10.54 5.83
N SER A 59 0.40 10.65 4.62
CA SER A 59 -0.32 11.22 3.48
C SER A 59 -1.41 10.25 3.00
N PHE A 60 -2.66 10.71 2.99
CA PHE A 60 -3.82 9.95 2.48
C PHE A 60 -3.75 9.64 0.99
N PHE A 61 -2.88 10.34 0.25
CA PHE A 61 -2.71 10.16 -1.19
C PHE A 61 -1.28 9.72 -1.50
N PRO A 62 -1.11 8.63 -2.28
CA PRO A 62 0.18 8.25 -2.83
C PRO A 62 0.74 9.41 -3.64
N THR A 63 1.93 9.86 -3.26
CA THR A 63 2.52 11.09 -3.77
C THR A 63 2.98 10.96 -5.22
N TRP A 64 3.29 9.74 -5.66
CA TRP A 64 3.55 9.43 -7.06
C TRP A 64 2.30 9.65 -7.95
N ILE A 65 1.07 9.77 -7.40
CA ILE A 65 -0.10 10.19 -8.20
C ILE A 65 0.15 11.57 -8.80
N SER A 66 0.79 12.49 -8.07
CA SER A 66 1.13 13.82 -8.59
C SER A 66 1.98 13.74 -9.87
N ILE A 67 2.88 12.74 -9.96
CA ILE A 67 3.70 12.46 -11.15
C ILE A 67 2.81 12.14 -12.36
N THR A 68 1.70 11.43 -12.15
CA THR A 68 0.74 11.10 -13.22
C THR A 68 -0.04 12.31 -13.75
N HIS A 69 0.01 13.45 -13.05
CA HIS A 69 -0.64 14.70 -13.45
C HIS A 69 0.33 15.69 -14.12
N VAL A 70 1.64 15.42 -14.13
CA VAL A 70 2.64 16.34 -14.71
C VAL A 70 2.49 16.44 -16.23
N CYS A 71 2.57 15.30 -16.94
CA CYS A 71 2.43 15.25 -18.39
C CYS A 71 1.95 13.87 -18.86
N ARG A 72 1.54 13.76 -20.13
CA ARG A 72 1.06 12.48 -20.72
C ARG A 72 2.12 11.38 -20.69
N LEU A 73 3.40 11.72 -20.90
CA LEU A 73 4.51 10.77 -20.86
C LEU A 73 4.64 10.17 -19.46
N PHE A 74 4.68 11.01 -18.43
CA PHE A 74 4.82 10.57 -17.03
C PHE A 74 3.60 9.77 -16.59
N ARG A 75 2.40 10.18 -17.01
CA ARG A 75 1.18 9.40 -16.80
C ARG A 75 1.30 8.01 -17.42
N SER A 76 1.68 7.92 -18.69
CA SER A 76 1.82 6.64 -19.40
C SER A 76 2.84 5.72 -18.71
N ILE A 77 4.03 6.24 -18.40
CA ILE A 77 5.09 5.47 -17.72
C ILE A 77 4.62 5.00 -16.34
N SER A 78 4.05 5.88 -15.54
CA SER A 78 3.69 5.57 -14.15
C SER A 78 2.50 4.60 -14.06
N LEU A 79 1.49 4.74 -14.94
CA LEU A 79 0.35 3.80 -14.97
C LEU A 79 0.78 2.39 -15.41
N ASN A 80 1.81 2.28 -16.26
CA ASN A 80 2.32 1.01 -16.79
C ASN A 80 3.47 0.42 -15.95
N CYS A 81 3.81 1.00 -14.81
CA CYS A 81 4.90 0.54 -13.96
C CYS A 81 4.37 -0.03 -12.63
N PRO A 82 4.19 -1.36 -12.52
CA PRO A 82 3.56 -1.97 -11.35
C PRO A 82 4.26 -1.70 -10.01
N SER A 83 5.59 -1.50 -10.01
CA SER A 83 6.35 -1.23 -8.78
C SER A 83 6.02 0.11 -8.13
N LEU A 84 5.39 1.05 -8.84
CA LEU A 84 4.88 2.29 -8.25
C LEU A 84 3.56 2.07 -7.50
N TRP A 85 2.83 1.00 -7.80
CA TRP A 85 1.51 0.70 -7.24
C TRP A 85 1.55 -0.32 -6.10
N ASN A 86 2.74 -0.79 -5.72
CA ASN A 86 2.87 -1.89 -4.77
C ASN A 86 2.65 -1.50 -3.30
N ASN A 87 2.66 -0.19 -2.98
CA ASN A 87 2.27 0.33 -1.67
C ASN A 87 0.78 0.65 -1.70
N ILE A 88 -0.04 -0.21 -1.11
CA ILE A 88 -1.50 -0.15 -1.28
C ILE A 88 -2.10 0.77 -0.23
N VAL A 89 -2.84 1.78 -0.70
CA VAL A 89 -3.62 2.69 0.16
C VAL A 89 -5.07 2.22 0.23
N LEU A 90 -5.58 2.02 1.45
CA LEU A 90 -6.87 1.36 1.71
C LEU A 90 -8.03 2.35 1.90
N SER A 91 -7.95 3.53 1.30
CA SER A 91 -8.90 4.65 1.51
C SER A 91 -10.32 4.37 1.00
N SER A 92 -10.46 3.77 -0.18
CA SER A 92 -11.75 3.33 -0.74
C SER A 92 -11.61 1.95 -1.39
N SER A 93 -12.72 1.22 -1.51
CA SER A 93 -12.72 -0.12 -2.12
C SER A 93 -12.29 -0.06 -3.59
N GLU A 94 -12.85 0.88 -4.34
CA GLU A 94 -12.55 1.10 -5.76
C GLU A 94 -11.07 1.46 -5.95
N TRP A 95 -10.56 2.36 -5.11
CA TRP A 95 -9.15 2.76 -5.19
C TRP A 95 -8.21 1.60 -4.84
N THR A 96 -8.53 0.84 -3.78
CA THR A 96 -7.77 -0.34 -3.37
C THR A 96 -7.69 -1.37 -4.50
N GLN A 97 -8.83 -1.66 -5.15
CA GLN A 97 -8.89 -2.59 -6.28
C GLN A 97 -8.09 -2.09 -7.48
N VAL A 98 -8.17 -0.81 -7.81
CA VAL A 98 -7.37 -0.19 -8.89
C VAL A 98 -5.88 -0.32 -8.60
N MET A 99 -5.45 -0.08 -7.36
CA MET A 99 -4.04 -0.23 -6.98
C MET A 99 -3.59 -1.69 -7.07
N LEU A 100 -4.37 -2.63 -6.55
CA LEU A 100 -4.08 -4.07 -6.65
C LEU A 100 -3.96 -4.53 -8.11
N ALA A 101 -4.90 -4.10 -8.96
CA ALA A 101 -4.88 -4.43 -10.39
C ALA A 101 -3.63 -3.89 -11.08
N ARG A 102 -3.23 -2.65 -10.79
CA ARG A 102 -2.03 -2.02 -11.39
C ARG A 102 -0.72 -2.54 -10.82
N ALA A 103 -0.69 -2.94 -9.55
CA ALA A 103 0.45 -3.62 -8.96
C ALA A 103 0.71 -4.99 -9.63
N GLY A 104 -0.27 -5.54 -10.34
CA GLY A 104 -0.07 -6.77 -11.12
C GLY A 104 0.41 -7.89 -10.20
N MET A 105 1.59 -8.46 -10.49
CA MET A 105 2.22 -9.55 -9.71
C MET A 105 3.37 -9.15 -8.78
N VAL A 106 3.69 -7.86 -8.65
CA VAL A 106 4.84 -7.42 -7.83
C VAL A 106 4.62 -7.60 -6.33
N PRO A 107 5.68 -7.71 -5.51
CA PRO A 107 5.53 -7.83 -4.07
C PRO A 107 4.93 -6.56 -3.44
N LEU A 108 3.92 -6.74 -2.59
CA LEU A 108 3.12 -5.67 -2.00
C LEU A 108 3.68 -5.20 -0.65
N GLU A 109 3.41 -3.94 -0.33
CA GLU A 109 3.74 -3.31 0.94
C GLU A 109 2.50 -2.67 1.54
N ILE A 110 2.12 -3.14 2.72
CA ILE A 110 0.89 -2.75 3.40
C ILE A 110 1.26 -2.07 4.71
N ASP A 111 0.71 -0.88 4.93
CA ASP A 111 0.93 -0.10 6.15
C ASP A 111 -0.38 0.51 6.63
N THR A 112 -0.76 0.20 7.86
CA THR A 112 -2.06 0.59 8.39
C THR A 112 -2.07 1.90 9.16
N ARG A 113 -0.94 2.63 9.24
CA ARG A 113 -0.87 3.86 10.06
C ARG A 113 -1.77 5.00 9.61
N SER A 114 -2.15 5.01 8.33
CA SER A 114 -3.10 5.99 7.79
C SER A 114 -4.56 5.54 7.90
N LEU A 115 -4.82 4.35 8.43
CA LEU A 115 -6.18 3.81 8.53
C LEU A 115 -6.91 4.31 9.78
N ASN A 116 -8.18 4.64 9.57
CA ASN A 116 -9.17 4.76 10.62
C ASN A 116 -9.89 3.42 10.79
N PHE A 117 -9.48 2.63 11.79
CA PHE A 117 -10.08 1.34 12.08
C PHE A 117 -11.55 1.39 12.52
N GLN A 118 -12.08 2.56 12.89
CA GLN A 118 -13.51 2.71 13.16
C GLN A 118 -14.33 2.65 11.86
N GLU A 119 -13.71 2.89 10.71
CA GLU A 119 -14.36 2.84 9.41
C GLU A 119 -14.46 1.40 8.89
N HIS A 120 -15.69 0.91 8.71
CA HIS A 120 -15.96 -0.44 8.22
C HIS A 120 -15.32 -0.72 6.85
N THR A 121 -15.37 0.25 5.93
CA THR A 121 -14.82 0.12 4.57
C THR A 121 -13.31 -0.15 4.59
N GLN A 122 -12.55 0.59 5.40
CA GLN A 122 -11.09 0.43 5.47
C GLN A 122 -10.70 -0.91 6.10
N ARG A 123 -11.47 -1.40 7.09
CA ARG A 123 -11.28 -2.74 7.64
C ARG A 123 -11.53 -3.83 6.60
N GLN A 124 -12.59 -3.70 5.82
CA GLN A 124 -12.89 -4.65 4.75
C GLN A 124 -11.82 -4.64 3.66
N ASN A 125 -11.33 -3.45 3.28
CA ASN A 125 -10.22 -3.30 2.33
C ASN A 125 -8.94 -3.99 2.83
N LEU A 126 -8.64 -3.87 4.13
CA LEU A 126 -7.51 -4.57 4.74
C LEU A 126 -7.67 -6.09 4.61
N CYS A 127 -8.85 -6.65 4.92
CA CYS A 127 -9.11 -8.08 4.77
C CYS A 127 -8.95 -8.56 3.31
N ILE A 128 -9.44 -7.78 2.34
CA ILE A 128 -9.27 -8.05 0.91
C ILE A 128 -7.78 -8.10 0.56
N VAL A 129 -7.01 -7.12 1.01
CA VAL A 129 -5.57 -7.07 0.73
C VAL A 129 -4.82 -8.22 1.40
N LEU A 130 -5.19 -8.59 2.63
CA LEU A 130 -4.62 -9.75 3.32
C LEU A 130 -4.94 -11.08 2.62
N SER A 131 -5.99 -11.18 1.79
CA SER A 131 -6.18 -12.35 0.93
C SER A 131 -5.04 -12.56 -0.10
N HIS A 132 -4.21 -11.53 -0.32
CA HIS A 132 -3.04 -11.58 -1.18
C HIS A 132 -1.71 -11.81 -0.41
N LEU A 133 -1.76 -12.37 0.81
CA LEU A 133 -0.58 -12.63 1.66
C LEU A 133 0.59 -13.33 0.95
N LEU A 134 0.30 -14.20 -0.03
CA LEU A 134 1.30 -14.86 -0.87
C LEU A 134 2.29 -13.91 -1.54
N ARG A 135 1.88 -12.65 -1.73
CA ARG A 135 2.64 -11.63 -2.43
C ARG A 135 2.99 -10.43 -1.56
N ILE A 136 2.62 -10.43 -0.28
CA ILE A 136 2.98 -9.35 0.63
C ILE A 136 4.43 -9.54 1.08
N ARG A 137 5.22 -8.48 0.92
CA ARG A 137 6.63 -8.41 1.32
C ARG A 137 6.82 -7.67 2.64
N ILE A 138 6.09 -6.58 2.83
CA ILE A 138 6.10 -5.80 4.07
C ILE A 138 4.67 -5.69 4.56
N LEU A 139 4.46 -6.08 5.83
CA LEU A 139 3.17 -5.97 6.50
C LEU A 139 3.34 -5.23 7.82
N SER A 140 2.80 -4.02 7.89
CA SER A 140 2.85 -3.15 9.06
C SER A 140 1.44 -2.88 9.57
N LEU A 141 1.06 -3.59 10.63
CA LEU A 141 -0.22 -3.50 11.35
C LEU A 141 -0.05 -2.63 12.60
N ILE A 142 -0.07 -1.31 12.43
CA ILE A 142 0.09 -0.32 13.51
C ILE A 142 -1.25 0.35 13.81
N GLY A 143 -1.56 0.51 15.09
CA GLY A 143 -2.80 1.15 15.55
C GLY A 143 -4.05 0.31 15.30
N VAL A 144 -3.87 -0.98 14.99
CA VAL A 144 -4.96 -1.96 14.86
C VAL A 144 -5.39 -2.31 16.28
N PRO A 145 -6.56 -1.87 16.77
CA PRO A 145 -7.06 -2.31 18.08
C PRO A 145 -7.19 -3.84 18.09
N ALA A 146 -7.10 -4.46 19.28
CA ALA A 146 -7.00 -5.91 19.52
C ALA A 146 -7.72 -6.65 18.41
N ILE A 147 -6.90 -7.24 17.55
CA ILE A 147 -7.23 -7.60 16.17
C ILE A 147 -8.70 -7.98 16.03
N SER A 148 -9.44 -7.22 15.22
CA SER A 148 -10.77 -7.67 14.76
C SER A 148 -10.60 -9.10 14.25
N ARG A 149 -11.33 -10.08 14.80
CA ARG A 149 -11.16 -11.52 14.50
C ARG A 149 -10.96 -11.82 13.01
N ASP A 150 -11.56 -11.02 12.14
CA ASP A 150 -11.42 -11.06 10.68
C ASP A 150 -9.97 -10.92 10.17
N VAL A 151 -9.18 -10.00 10.75
CA VAL A 151 -7.77 -9.79 10.37
C VAL A 151 -6.91 -10.95 10.85
N LEU A 152 -7.16 -11.49 12.05
CA LEU A 152 -6.51 -12.73 12.50
C LEU A 152 -6.82 -13.90 11.58
N ALA A 153 -8.10 -14.09 11.27
CA ALA A 153 -8.55 -15.14 10.38
C ALA A 153 -7.87 -15.02 9.01
N ALA A 154 -7.72 -13.79 8.48
CA ALA A 154 -7.02 -13.55 7.23
C ALA A 154 -5.52 -13.90 7.31
N LEU A 155 -4.84 -13.59 8.42
CA LEU A 155 -3.42 -13.92 8.64
C LEU A 155 -3.17 -15.42 8.80
N ILE A 156 -4.12 -16.16 9.37
CA ILE A 156 -4.02 -17.62 9.54
C ILE A 156 -4.34 -18.35 8.23
N ALA A 157 -5.26 -17.81 7.42
CA ALA A 157 -5.78 -18.49 6.24
C ALA A 157 -4.74 -18.83 5.16
N HIS A 158 -3.68 -18.01 5.01
CA HIS A 158 -2.72 -18.13 3.93
C HIS A 158 -1.27 -18.06 4.42
N PRO A 159 -0.33 -18.74 3.74
CA PRO A 159 1.09 -18.57 4.02
C PRO A 159 1.58 -17.23 3.46
N ALA A 160 2.72 -16.74 3.95
CA ALA A 160 3.32 -15.49 3.47
C ALA A 160 4.78 -15.71 3.01
N PRO A 161 4.99 -16.45 1.90
CA PRO A 161 6.30 -16.86 1.40
C PRO A 161 7.25 -15.71 1.03
N LEU A 162 6.71 -14.54 0.68
CA LEU A 162 7.47 -13.36 0.29
C LEU A 162 7.67 -12.35 1.42
N LEU A 163 7.11 -12.60 2.61
CA LEU A 163 7.15 -11.67 3.72
C LEU A 163 8.58 -11.54 4.27
N GLU A 164 9.11 -10.31 4.24
CA GLU A 164 10.44 -9.95 4.73
C GLU A 164 10.38 -9.19 6.05
N SER A 165 9.33 -8.38 6.23
CA SER A 165 9.15 -7.54 7.42
C SER A 165 7.70 -7.62 7.91
N PHE A 166 7.54 -8.02 9.17
CA PHE A 166 6.26 -8.02 9.87
C PHE A 166 6.35 -7.13 11.10
N THR A 167 5.48 -6.13 11.16
CA THR A 167 5.36 -5.22 12.30
C THR A 167 3.93 -5.23 12.80
N HIS A 168 3.76 -5.44 14.10
CA HIS A 168 2.56 -5.09 14.81
C HIS A 168 2.88 -4.15 15.97
N SER A 169 2.06 -3.11 16.13
CA SER A 169 2.17 -2.19 17.26
C SER A 169 0.81 -1.67 17.69
N THR A 170 0.51 -1.79 18.98
CA THR A 170 -0.62 -1.13 19.65
C THR A 170 -0.13 -0.38 20.89
N GLU A 171 -0.60 0.85 21.08
CA GLU A 171 -0.25 1.70 22.23
C GLU A 171 -1.23 1.56 23.40
N LYS A 172 -2.35 0.88 23.18
CA LYS A 172 -3.44 0.75 24.17
C LYS A 172 -3.41 -0.65 24.77
N GLU A 173 -3.16 -0.74 26.07
CA GLU A 173 -3.04 -2.00 26.83
C GLU A 173 -4.31 -2.87 26.75
N GLU A 174 -5.49 -2.24 26.74
CA GLU A 174 -6.80 -2.90 26.57
C GLU A 174 -6.93 -3.65 25.23
N PHE A 175 -6.04 -3.36 24.28
CA PHE A 175 -6.05 -3.91 22.93
C PHE A 175 -4.90 -4.89 22.68
N THR A 176 -4.38 -5.53 23.73
CA THR A 176 -3.34 -6.53 23.63
C THR A 176 -3.78 -7.70 22.73
N MET A 177 -3.11 -7.82 21.58
CA MET A 177 -3.27 -8.91 20.64
C MET A 177 -2.69 -10.20 21.22
N ILE A 178 -3.39 -11.34 21.10
CA ILE A 178 -2.76 -12.66 21.24
C ILE A 178 -2.38 -13.14 19.83
N LEU A 179 -1.08 -13.34 19.61
CA LEU A 179 -0.56 -13.84 18.35
C LEU A 179 -0.78 -15.36 18.28
N PRO A 180 -1.51 -15.88 17.27
CA PRO A 180 -1.75 -17.31 17.13
C PRO A 180 -0.47 -18.04 16.73
N ASP A 181 -0.30 -19.26 17.22
CA ASP A 181 0.82 -20.13 16.81
C ASP A 181 0.68 -20.64 15.37
N ASP A 182 -0.54 -20.68 14.84
CA ASP A 182 -0.85 -21.09 13.46
C ASP A 182 -0.81 -19.93 12.45
N ILE A 183 -0.37 -18.74 12.86
CA ILE A 183 -0.26 -17.56 11.98
C ILE A 183 0.58 -17.87 10.73
N PHE A 184 0.11 -17.42 9.56
CA PHE A 184 0.70 -17.74 8.25
C PHE A 184 0.83 -19.24 7.99
N GLN A 185 -0.21 -20.03 8.31
CA GLN A 185 -0.22 -21.49 8.20
C GLN A 185 0.92 -22.17 8.99
N GLY A 186 1.07 -21.78 10.26
CA GLY A 186 2.12 -22.30 11.14
C GLY A 186 3.51 -21.73 10.83
N GLY A 187 3.56 -20.46 10.41
CA GLY A 187 4.80 -19.74 10.14
C GLY A 187 5.45 -20.12 8.81
N GLN A 188 4.70 -20.21 7.72
CA GLN A 188 5.30 -20.31 6.38
C GLN A 188 5.76 -18.93 5.87
N VAL A 189 6.79 -18.38 6.51
CA VAL A 189 7.43 -17.09 6.17
C VAL A 189 8.96 -17.24 6.04
N PRO A 190 9.45 -18.00 5.03
CA PRO A 190 10.87 -18.36 4.87
C PRO A 190 11.80 -17.17 4.59
N ARG A 191 11.25 -16.00 4.24
CA ARG A 191 12.03 -14.78 3.94
C ARG A 191 12.00 -13.74 5.05
N LEU A 192 11.34 -14.04 6.18
CA LEU A 192 11.18 -13.10 7.27
C LEU A 192 12.54 -12.76 7.89
N LYS A 193 12.87 -11.47 7.88
CA LYS A 193 14.11 -10.90 8.40
C LYS A 193 13.85 -9.94 9.55
N GLU A 194 12.74 -9.22 9.49
CA GLU A 194 12.40 -8.19 10.48
C GLU A 194 11.08 -8.54 11.17
N LEU A 195 11.11 -8.63 12.49
CA LEU A 195 9.93 -8.86 13.32
C LEU A 195 9.87 -7.80 14.42
N SER A 196 8.77 -7.05 14.44
CA SER A 196 8.48 -6.09 15.51
C SER A 196 7.11 -6.35 16.11
N LEU A 197 7.05 -6.69 17.39
CA LEU A 197 5.82 -6.98 18.11
C LEU A 197 5.76 -6.09 19.37
N ILE A 198 4.88 -5.09 19.34
CA ILE A 198 4.69 -4.13 20.43
C ILE A 198 3.22 -4.20 20.88
N GLY A 199 3.01 -4.43 22.18
CA GLY A 199 1.66 -4.59 22.73
C GLY A 199 1.01 -5.93 22.34
N CYS A 200 1.80 -6.96 22.03
CA CYS A 200 1.33 -8.33 21.78
C CYS A 200 1.67 -9.26 22.95
N ASN A 201 0.79 -10.24 23.15
CA ASN A 201 1.10 -11.50 23.79
C ASN A 201 1.39 -12.56 22.71
N PHE A 202 2.45 -13.33 22.87
CA PHE A 202 2.90 -14.35 21.93
C PHE A 202 3.64 -15.44 22.67
N SER A 203 3.64 -16.66 22.13
CA SER A 203 4.53 -17.71 22.62
C SER A 203 5.94 -17.48 22.11
N TRP A 204 6.95 -17.61 22.98
CA TRP A 204 8.37 -17.65 22.57
C TRP A 204 8.70 -18.84 21.66
N THR A 205 7.85 -19.86 21.65
CA THR A 205 7.94 -21.01 20.73
C THR A 205 7.22 -20.76 19.41
N SER A 206 6.71 -19.55 19.16
CA SER A 206 6.01 -19.21 17.92
C SER A 206 6.91 -19.45 16.70
N PRO A 207 6.37 -19.98 15.58
CA PRO A 207 7.16 -20.27 14.39
C PRO A 207 7.66 -19.01 13.67
N LEU A 208 7.31 -17.82 14.15
CA LEU A 208 7.88 -16.56 13.65
C LEU A 208 9.31 -16.32 14.16
N PHE A 209 9.66 -16.82 15.35
CA PHE A 209 11.00 -16.70 15.92
C PHE A 209 11.93 -17.73 15.27
N ARG A 210 12.55 -17.35 14.15
CA ARG A 210 13.45 -18.19 13.36
C ARG A 210 14.85 -17.61 13.27
N ASP A 211 15.80 -18.47 12.98
CA ASP A 211 17.21 -18.10 12.74
C ASP A 211 17.41 -17.17 11.55
N SER A 212 16.42 -17.03 10.65
CA SER A 212 16.47 -16.10 9.52
C SER A 212 16.27 -14.64 9.93
N LEU A 213 15.82 -14.36 11.16
CA LEU A 213 15.58 -13.01 11.65
C LEU A 213 16.91 -12.26 11.86
N THR A 214 17.01 -11.09 11.26
CA THR A 214 18.14 -10.16 11.44
C THR A 214 17.81 -9.02 12.40
N SER A 215 16.52 -8.69 12.54
CA SER A 215 16.05 -7.60 13.38
C SER A 215 14.84 -8.06 14.19
N LEU A 216 14.95 -7.98 15.51
CA LEU A 216 13.89 -8.35 16.44
C LEU A 216 13.62 -7.21 17.43
N SER A 217 12.38 -6.74 17.50
CA SER A 217 11.94 -5.72 18.45
C SER A 217 10.69 -6.21 19.18
N LEU A 218 10.80 -6.41 20.49
CA LEU A 218 9.71 -6.91 21.32
C LEU A 218 9.44 -5.94 22.47
N ARG A 219 8.17 -5.58 22.65
CA ARG A 219 7.69 -4.84 23.82
C ARG A 219 6.35 -5.43 24.24
N CYS A 220 6.36 -6.27 25.27
CA CYS A 220 5.12 -6.85 25.79
C CYS A 220 4.36 -5.81 26.64
N GLY A 221 3.03 -5.84 26.56
CA GLY A 221 2.15 -4.97 27.35
C GLY A 221 1.91 -5.47 28.79
N ASN A 222 2.48 -6.61 29.19
CA ASN A 222 2.34 -7.15 30.54
C ASN A 222 3.64 -7.85 30.99
N GLU A 223 4.06 -7.61 32.23
CA GLU A 223 5.24 -8.21 32.86
C GLU A 223 5.15 -9.75 33.06
N MET A 224 4.00 -10.38 32.77
CA MET A 224 3.78 -11.82 33.02
C MET A 224 4.23 -12.77 31.89
N ALA A 225 4.77 -12.25 30.78
CA ALA A 225 5.32 -13.07 29.69
C ALA A 225 6.85 -13.17 29.70
N LEU A 226 7.48 -12.90 30.86
CA LEU A 226 8.86 -13.33 31.07
C LEU A 226 8.84 -14.86 31.17
N PRO A 227 9.65 -15.58 30.37
CA PRO A 227 9.85 -16.99 30.63
C PRO A 227 10.44 -17.08 32.04
N SER A 228 9.81 -17.87 32.90
CA SER A 228 10.43 -18.38 34.11
C SER A 228 11.60 -19.27 33.67
N MET A 229 12.69 -18.63 33.26
CA MET A 229 13.98 -19.28 33.04
C MET A 229 14.54 -19.56 34.43
N PHE A 230 14.67 -20.85 34.72
CA PHE A 230 15.28 -21.47 35.90
C PHE A 230 14.44 -21.49 37.19
N ASN A 231 13.74 -22.61 37.39
CA ASN A 231 14.08 -23.57 38.44
C ASN A 231 13.59 -24.97 38.10
#